data_AF-A0A9Q3KCJ8-F1
#
_entry.id   AF-A0A9Q3KCJ8-F1
#
_cell.length_a   1.000
_cell.length_b   1.000
_cell.length_c   1.000
_cell.angle_alpha   90.00
_cell.angle_beta   90.00
_cell.angle_gamma   90.00
#
_symmetry.space_group_name_H-M   'P 1'
#
loop_
_entity.id
_entity.type
_entity.pdbx_description
1 polymer ?
#
loop_
_entity_poly.entity_id
_entity_poly.type
_entity_poly.pdbx_seq_one_letter_code
_entity_poly.pdbx_strand_id
1 'polypeptide(L)'
;MTGLGPQIPRKDPPKQSTQERLNFLLDFMPENIPRVPIELLKSKNLEHNHDATKNIMEHPAFRKFNEQETSQISQISESLLIPRQIQAQLCSQRESDRPLILQDIYNQVKKIKKDNLKGRKPIDSLIDTLKEEKFVWSSERDAVGNITPLFFTHPLAIKLLHEFPNVILMDFNYKTNKYKIPLFSYY
;
A
#
# COMPACT_ATOMS: atom_id res chain seq x y z
N MET A 1 38.90 -7.99 31.21
CA MET A 1 38.48 -6.71 30.58
C MET A 1 38.03 -7.02 29.17
N THR A 2 36.72 -7.05 28.95
CA THR A 2 36.06 -7.44 27.70
C THR A 2 36.08 -6.28 26.71
N GLY A 3 36.79 -6.44 25.60
CA GLY A 3 36.85 -5.45 24.52
C GLY A 3 35.54 -5.43 23.72
N LEU A 4 34.88 -4.28 23.69
CA LEU A 4 33.77 -3.99 22.79
C LEU A 4 34.28 -3.99 21.34
N GLY A 5 33.74 -4.86 20.50
CA GLY A 5 33.99 -4.85 19.06
C GLY A 5 33.52 -3.55 18.40
N PRO A 6 34.01 -3.22 17.20
CA PRO A 6 33.70 -1.96 16.53
C PRO A 6 32.19 -1.84 16.27
N GLN A 7 31.60 -0.76 16.78
CA GLN A 7 30.20 -0.43 16.50
C GLN A 7 30.08 0.06 15.05
N ILE A 8 29.43 -0.75 14.21
CA ILE A 8 29.09 -0.36 12.84
C ILE A 8 27.98 0.70 12.92
N PRO A 9 28.16 1.90 12.34
CA PRO A 9 27.15 2.94 12.40
C PRO A 9 25.88 2.50 11.67
N ARG A 10 24.73 2.56 12.35
CA ARG A 10 23.42 2.32 11.74
C ARG A 10 23.11 3.46 10.78
N LYS A 11 23.31 3.22 9.49
CA LYS A 11 22.85 4.10 8.42
C LYS A 11 21.61 3.46 7.81
N ASP A 12 20.51 4.21 7.70
CA ASP A 12 19.29 3.69 7.10
C ASP A 12 19.52 3.40 5.61
N PRO A 13 19.06 2.25 5.09
CA PRO A 13 19.25 1.92 3.69
C PRO A 13 18.47 2.88 2.78
N PRO A 14 19.04 3.28 1.63
CA PRO A 14 18.40 4.22 0.71
C PRO A 14 17.08 3.67 0.13
N LYS A 15 16.11 4.57 -0.06
CA LYS A 15 14.73 4.23 -0.46
C LYS A 15 14.52 4.07 -1.98
N GLN A 16 15.55 4.12 -2.80
CA GLN A 16 15.43 4.04 -4.27
C GLN A 16 16.40 3.03 -4.87
N SER A 17 16.06 2.56 -6.08
CA SER A 17 16.78 1.67 -7.01
C SER A 17 17.45 0.39 -6.46
N THR A 18 17.17 -0.76 -7.07
CA THR A 18 17.86 -2.04 -6.79
C THR A 18 19.39 -1.91 -6.83
N GLN A 19 19.91 -1.02 -7.69
CA GLN A 19 21.34 -0.77 -7.83
C GLN A 19 21.93 -0.04 -6.61
N GLU A 20 21.20 0.93 -6.04
CA GLU A 20 21.68 1.70 -4.89
C GLU A 20 21.67 0.86 -3.62
N ARG A 21 20.73 -0.09 -3.50
CA ARG A 21 20.72 -1.08 -2.42
C ARG A 21 21.88 -2.07 -2.51
N LEU A 22 22.25 -2.48 -3.72
CA LEU A 22 23.42 -3.33 -3.96
C LEU A 22 24.70 -2.58 -3.60
N ASN A 23 24.84 -1.32 -4.02
CA ASN A 23 25.99 -0.49 -3.68
C ASN A 23 26.08 -0.25 -2.16
N PHE A 24 24.96 0.05 -1.50
CA PHE A 24 24.92 0.16 -0.04
C PHE A 24 25.37 -1.13 0.65
N LEU A 25 24.94 -2.31 0.18
CA LEU A 25 25.37 -3.58 0.74
C LEU A 25 26.86 -3.86 0.54
N LEU A 26 27.44 -3.40 -0.57
CA LEU A 26 28.86 -3.52 -0.87
C LEU A 26 29.72 -2.66 0.08
N ASP A 27 29.22 -1.50 0.52
CA ASP A 27 29.94 -0.61 1.46
C ASP A 27 30.14 -1.23 2.86
N PHE A 28 29.34 -2.24 3.24
CA PHE A 28 29.46 -2.95 4.53
C PHE A 28 30.14 -4.32 4.40
N MET A 29 30.56 -4.71 3.21
CA MET A 29 31.24 -5.97 2.98
C MET A 29 32.75 -5.81 3.25
N PRO A 30 33.38 -6.68 4.06
CA PRO A 30 34.83 -6.63 4.28
C PRO A 30 35.58 -6.82 2.96
N GLU A 31 36.66 -6.04 2.77
CA GLU A 31 37.41 -5.95 1.49
C GLU A 31 37.99 -7.28 0.96
N ASN A 32 37.98 -8.33 1.79
CA ASN A 32 38.54 -9.66 1.48
C ASN A 32 37.49 -10.75 1.23
N ILE A 33 36.26 -10.41 0.84
CA ILE A 33 35.36 -11.43 0.28
C ILE A 33 35.84 -11.75 -1.14
N PRO A 34 36.19 -13.01 -1.45
CA PRO A 34 36.57 -13.39 -2.80
C PRO A 34 35.43 -13.00 -3.74
N ARG A 35 35.70 -12.04 -4.65
CA ARG A 35 34.76 -11.63 -5.69
C ARG A 35 34.60 -12.83 -6.62
N VAL A 36 33.58 -13.64 -6.38
CA VAL A 36 33.18 -14.68 -7.32
C VAL A 36 32.48 -13.96 -8.47
N PRO A 37 33.01 -13.99 -9.71
CA PRO A 37 32.28 -13.48 -10.87
C PRO A 37 30.89 -14.11 -10.90
N ILE A 38 29.85 -13.35 -11.26
CA ILE A 38 28.48 -13.89 -11.33
C ILE A 38 28.41 -15.13 -12.25
N GLU A 39 29.29 -15.21 -13.25
CA GLU A 39 29.46 -16.35 -14.15
C GLU A 39 30.00 -17.65 -13.47
N LEU A 40 30.58 -17.52 -12.27
CA LEU A 40 31.07 -18.63 -11.44
C LEU A 40 30.08 -19.06 -10.36
N LEU A 41 28.90 -18.44 -10.26
CA LEU A 41 27.76 -18.94 -9.47
C LEU A 41 27.08 -20.11 -10.21
N LYS A 42 27.85 -21.15 -10.53
CA LYS A 42 27.26 -22.46 -10.85
C LYS A 42 26.85 -23.06 -9.51
N SER A 43 25.56 -23.05 -9.20
CA SER A 43 25.02 -23.75 -8.03
C SER A 43 25.43 -25.22 -8.12
N LYS A 44 26.46 -25.62 -7.36
CA LYS A 44 27.00 -26.99 -7.36
C LYS A 44 26.08 -27.98 -6.65
N ASN A 45 25.03 -27.51 -5.99
CA ASN A 45 23.98 -28.37 -5.48
C ASN A 45 22.64 -27.63 -5.58
N LEU A 46 21.68 -28.22 -6.30
CA LEU A 46 20.29 -27.77 -6.39
C LEU A 46 19.46 -28.30 -5.22
N GLU A 47 20.08 -29.08 -4.33
CA GLU A 47 19.42 -29.62 -3.15
C GLU A 47 19.12 -28.50 -2.16
N HIS A 48 17.83 -28.32 -1.90
CA HIS A 48 17.36 -27.46 -0.84
C HIS A 48 17.79 -28.03 0.51
N ASN A 49 18.30 -27.17 1.38
CA ASN A 49 18.66 -27.47 2.76
C ASN A 49 17.43 -27.61 3.70
N HIS A 50 16.24 -27.81 3.12
CA HIS A 50 15.00 -28.10 3.80
C HIS A 50 14.14 -28.99 2.90
N ASP A 51 13.27 -29.79 3.53
CA ASP A 51 12.28 -30.57 2.79
C ASP A 51 11.30 -29.66 2.03
N ALA A 52 10.70 -30.19 0.97
CA ALA A 52 9.65 -29.47 0.25
C ALA A 52 8.48 -29.13 1.18
N THR A 53 8.11 -27.85 1.19
CA THR A 53 6.94 -27.37 1.93
C THR A 53 5.67 -28.10 1.47
N LYS A 54 4.99 -28.76 2.41
CA LYS A 54 3.70 -29.43 2.19
C LYS A 54 2.50 -28.48 2.25
N ASN A 55 2.71 -27.27 2.80
CA ASN A 55 1.66 -26.28 2.98
C ASN A 55 1.38 -25.53 1.66
N ILE A 56 0.22 -25.79 1.05
CA ILE A 56 -0.21 -25.16 -0.20
C ILE A 56 -0.33 -23.62 -0.04
N MET A 57 -0.56 -23.12 1.19
CA MET A 57 -0.66 -21.69 1.50
C MET A 57 0.66 -20.95 1.29
N GLU A 58 1.79 -21.62 1.43
CA GLU A 58 3.12 -20.98 1.31
C GLU A 58 3.51 -20.76 -0.15
N HIS A 59 2.82 -21.42 -1.09
CA HIS A 59 3.13 -21.42 -2.51
C HIS A 59 2.26 -20.40 -3.27
N PRO A 60 2.80 -19.23 -3.70
CA PRO A 60 2.01 -18.18 -4.34
C PRO A 60 1.33 -18.61 -5.65
N ALA A 61 1.86 -19.62 -6.33
CA ALA A 61 1.28 -20.18 -7.54
C ALA A 61 -0.17 -20.68 -7.33
N PHE A 62 -0.46 -21.25 -6.15
CA PHE A 62 -1.78 -21.76 -5.79
C PHE A 62 -2.68 -20.70 -5.14
N ARG A 63 -2.19 -19.48 -4.93
CA ARG A 63 -2.92 -18.36 -4.31
C ARG A 63 -3.38 -17.28 -5.29
N LYS A 64 -3.19 -17.53 -6.59
CA LYS A 64 -3.60 -16.58 -7.64
C LYS A 64 -5.12 -16.54 -7.76
N PHE A 65 -5.64 -15.32 -7.95
CA PHE A 65 -7.03 -15.09 -8.31
C PHE A 65 -7.24 -15.39 -9.78
N ASN A 66 -8.34 -16.05 -10.11
CA ASN A 66 -8.79 -16.16 -11.50
C ASN A 66 -9.48 -14.85 -11.95
N GLU A 67 -9.89 -14.78 -13.22
CA GLU A 67 -10.52 -13.57 -13.77
C GLU A 67 -11.86 -13.23 -13.11
N GLN A 68 -12.69 -14.24 -12.85
CA GLN A 68 -13.99 -14.07 -12.19
C GLN A 68 -13.82 -13.50 -10.78
N GLU A 69 -12.91 -14.08 -9.99
CA GLU A 69 -12.59 -13.64 -8.63
C GLU A 69 -12.00 -12.22 -8.65
N THR A 70 -11.17 -11.89 -9.65
CA THR A 70 -10.62 -10.55 -9.82
C THR A 70 -11.72 -9.52 -10.11
N SER A 71 -12.68 -9.87 -10.98
CA SER A 71 -13.83 -9.02 -11.28
C SER A 71 -14.72 -8.81 -10.06
N GLN A 72 -14.98 -9.87 -9.29
CA GLN A 72 -15.73 -9.78 -8.04
C GLN A 72 -15.02 -8.88 -7.03
N ILE A 73 -13.71 -9.07 -6.82
CA ILE A 73 -12.93 -8.20 -5.92
C ILE A 73 -13.01 -6.75 -6.38
N SER A 74 -12.97 -6.46 -7.69
CA SER A 74 -13.13 -5.10 -8.21
C SER A 74 -14.47 -4.49 -7.80
N GLN A 75 -15.58 -5.18 -8.12
CA GLN A 75 -16.93 -4.71 -7.79
C GLN A 75 -17.12 -4.49 -6.28
N ILE A 76 -16.68 -5.45 -5.46
CA ILE A 76 -16.79 -5.38 -4.00
C ILE A 76 -15.88 -4.27 -3.43
N SER A 77 -14.73 -4.01 -4.06
CA SER A 77 -13.81 -2.96 -3.62
C SER A 77 -14.33 -1.54 -3.90
N GLU A 78 -15.25 -1.39 -4.85
CA GLU A 78 -15.94 -0.13 -5.15
C GLU A 78 -16.99 0.20 -4.07
N SER A 79 -17.62 -0.82 -3.47
CA SER A 79 -18.64 -0.65 -2.42
C SER A 79 -18.07 -0.40 -1.01
N LEU A 80 -16.84 0.11 -0.90
CA LEU A 80 -16.15 0.46 0.36
C LEU A 80 -16.01 -0.68 1.38
N LEU A 81 -16.19 -1.94 0.97
CA LEU A 81 -16.06 -3.10 1.87
C LEU A 81 -14.60 -3.32 2.25
N ILE A 82 -14.37 -3.65 3.53
CA ILE A 82 -13.02 -3.91 4.01
C ILE A 82 -12.53 -5.28 3.52
N PRO A 83 -11.22 -5.47 3.26
CA PRO A 83 -10.67 -6.71 2.70
C PRO A 83 -11.08 -8.00 3.42
N ARG A 84 -11.34 -7.94 4.73
CA ARG A 84 -11.85 -9.06 5.52
C ARG A 84 -13.27 -9.49 5.11
N GLN A 85 -14.14 -8.54 4.78
CA GLN A 85 -15.49 -8.83 4.27
C GLN A 85 -15.41 -9.40 2.85
N ILE A 86 -14.51 -8.87 2.02
CA ILE A 86 -14.22 -9.42 0.68
C ILE A 86 -13.79 -10.89 0.80
N GLN A 87 -12.89 -11.19 1.74
CA GLN A 87 -12.45 -12.57 2.01
C GLN A 87 -13.62 -13.48 2.37
N ALA A 88 -14.46 -13.05 3.32
CA ALA A 88 -15.61 -13.84 3.77
C ALA A 88 -16.58 -14.13 2.62
N GLN A 89 -16.89 -13.13 1.80
CA GLN A 89 -17.75 -13.30 0.63
C GLN A 89 -17.14 -14.25 -0.39
N LEU A 90 -15.87 -14.08 -0.72
CA LEU A 90 -15.18 -15.00 -1.62
C LEU A 90 -15.23 -16.43 -1.08
N CYS A 91 -14.86 -16.65 0.18
CA CYS A 91 -14.89 -17.98 0.79
C CYS A 91 -16.29 -18.62 0.78
N SER A 92 -17.35 -17.84 1.00
CA SER A 92 -18.73 -18.37 0.97
C SER A 92 -19.22 -18.80 -0.42
N GLN A 93 -18.61 -18.28 -1.49
CA GLN A 93 -19.03 -18.51 -2.88
C GLN A 93 -18.14 -19.53 -3.60
N ARG A 94 -17.06 -20.00 -2.97
CA ARG A 94 -16.11 -20.92 -3.61
C ARG A 94 -16.48 -22.37 -3.34
N GLU A 95 -16.39 -23.18 -4.40
CA GLU A 95 -16.44 -24.65 -4.30
C GLU A 95 -15.07 -25.27 -3.99
N SER A 96 -13.97 -24.53 -4.21
CA SER A 96 -12.61 -25.05 -4.05
C SER A 96 -11.98 -24.70 -2.70
N ASP A 97 -11.31 -25.67 -2.08
CA ASP A 97 -10.56 -25.55 -0.82
C ASP A 97 -9.20 -24.81 -0.95
N ARG A 98 -9.13 -23.88 -1.92
CA ARG A 98 -7.90 -23.17 -2.26
C ARG A 98 -7.54 -22.17 -1.17
N PRO A 99 -6.26 -22.10 -0.78
CA PRO A 99 -5.72 -21.00 0.01
C PRO A 99 -6.21 -19.60 -0.35
N LEU A 100 -6.76 -18.88 0.63
CA LEU A 100 -6.99 -17.44 0.54
C LEU A 100 -6.42 -16.77 1.78
N ILE A 101 -5.31 -16.05 1.61
CA ILE A 101 -4.72 -15.26 2.67
C ILE A 101 -5.21 -13.82 2.52
N LEU A 102 -5.58 -13.19 3.64
CA LEU A 102 -6.07 -11.82 3.66
C LEU A 102 -5.09 -10.83 2.98
N GLN A 103 -3.78 -11.07 3.11
CA GLN A 103 -2.73 -10.29 2.45
C GLN A 103 -2.85 -10.30 0.92
N ASP A 104 -3.27 -11.41 0.31
CA ASP A 104 -3.43 -11.50 -1.14
C ASP A 104 -4.58 -10.62 -1.61
N ILE A 105 -5.66 -10.55 -0.83
CA ILE A 105 -6.79 -9.66 -1.09
C ILE A 105 -6.36 -8.20 -0.97
N TYR A 106 -5.60 -7.84 0.08
CA TYR A 106 -5.02 -6.50 0.19
C TYR A 106 -4.17 -6.14 -1.02
N ASN A 107 -3.32 -7.06 -1.47
CA ASN A 107 -2.46 -6.86 -2.63
C ASN A 107 -3.27 -6.72 -3.93
N GLN A 108 -4.32 -7.53 -4.10
CA GLN A 108 -5.18 -7.50 -5.27
C GLN A 108 -6.01 -6.21 -5.34
N VAL A 109 -6.64 -5.80 -4.23
CA VAL A 109 -7.35 -4.52 -4.14
C VAL A 109 -6.41 -3.36 -4.43
N LYS A 110 -5.18 -3.41 -3.90
CA LYS A 110 -4.17 -2.38 -4.18
C LYS A 110 -3.78 -2.35 -5.66
N LYS A 111 -3.65 -3.52 -6.30
CA LYS A 111 -3.38 -3.63 -7.73
C LYS A 111 -4.52 -3.02 -8.56
N ILE A 112 -5.76 -3.40 -8.30
CA ILE A 112 -6.96 -2.86 -8.96
C ILE A 112 -7.01 -1.34 -8.83
N LYS A 113 -6.83 -0.79 -7.61
CA LYS A 113 -6.80 0.66 -7.39
C LYS A 113 -5.69 1.36 -8.18
N LYS A 114 -4.51 0.74 -8.27
CA LYS A 114 -3.40 1.28 -9.05
C LYS A 114 -3.70 1.27 -10.55
N ASP A 115 -4.31 0.20 -11.05
CA ASP A 115 -4.66 0.04 -12.45
C ASP A 115 -5.78 1.02 -12.84
N ASN A 116 -6.77 1.22 -11.97
CA ASN A 116 -7.85 2.21 -12.14
C ASN A 116 -7.32 3.65 -12.23
N LEU A 117 -6.23 3.96 -11.53
CA LEU A 117 -5.59 5.27 -11.62
C LEU A 117 -4.85 5.48 -12.95
N LYS A 118 -4.60 4.43 -13.76
CA LYS A 118 -3.91 4.52 -15.06
C LYS A 118 -2.61 5.34 -15.01
N GLY A 119 -1.86 5.22 -13.91
CA GLY A 119 -0.61 5.96 -13.67
C GLY A 119 -0.78 7.39 -13.12
N ARG A 120 -1.99 7.90 -12.98
CA ARG A 120 -2.27 9.19 -12.33
C ARG A 120 -2.00 9.11 -10.83
N LYS A 121 -1.64 10.24 -10.22
CA LYS A 121 -1.52 10.31 -8.76
C LYS A 121 -2.93 10.26 -8.15
N PRO A 122 -3.14 9.53 -7.04
CA PRO A 122 -4.44 9.44 -6.39
C PRO A 122 -5.05 10.81 -6.06
N ILE A 123 -4.21 11.77 -5.68
CA ILE A 123 -4.65 13.12 -5.30
C ILE A 123 -5.17 13.92 -6.49
N ASP A 124 -4.56 13.77 -7.66
CA ASP A 124 -5.00 14.46 -8.87
C ASP A 124 -6.34 13.87 -9.33
N SER A 125 -6.49 12.55 -9.26
CA SER A 125 -7.77 11.87 -9.51
C SER A 125 -8.87 12.33 -8.55
N LEU A 126 -8.55 12.54 -7.27
CA LEU A 126 -9.51 13.06 -6.30
C LEU A 126 -9.96 14.49 -6.65
N ILE A 127 -9.02 15.36 -7.01
CA ILE A 127 -9.34 16.74 -7.42
C ILE A 127 -10.23 16.76 -8.66
N ASP A 128 -9.98 15.87 -9.63
CA ASP A 128 -10.82 15.75 -10.83
C ASP A 128 -12.25 15.34 -10.44
N THR A 129 -12.41 14.35 -9.56
CA THR A 129 -13.73 13.95 -9.04
C THR A 129 -14.43 15.10 -8.29
N LEU A 130 -13.70 15.87 -7.46
CA LEU A 130 -14.27 17.02 -6.76
C LEU A 130 -14.78 18.10 -7.73
N LYS A 131 -14.08 18.31 -8.85
CA LYS A 131 -14.53 19.23 -9.90
C LYS A 131 -15.77 18.70 -10.62
N GLU A 132 -15.77 17.43 -11.00
CA GLU A 132 -16.89 16.77 -11.68
C GLU A 132 -18.18 16.83 -10.85
N GLU A 133 -18.07 16.53 -9.56
CA GLU A 133 -19.17 16.55 -8.59
C GLU A 133 -19.48 17.96 -8.04
N LYS A 134 -18.84 19.01 -8.60
CA LYS A 134 -19.06 20.43 -8.24
C LYS A 134 -18.87 20.73 -6.75
N PHE A 135 -17.97 20.01 -6.09
CA PHE A 135 -17.55 20.35 -4.73
C PHE A 135 -16.79 21.67 -4.74
N VAL A 136 -16.94 22.45 -3.67
CA VAL A 136 -16.05 23.57 -3.39
C VAL A 136 -14.81 22.99 -2.73
N TRP A 137 -13.63 23.29 -3.26
CA TRP A 137 -12.38 22.76 -2.71
C TRP A 137 -11.23 23.76 -2.82
N SER A 138 -10.24 23.61 -1.94
CA SER A 138 -9.00 24.38 -1.92
C SER A 138 -7.86 23.47 -1.48
N SER A 139 -6.69 23.66 -2.06
CA SER A 139 -5.49 22.90 -1.70
C SER A 139 -4.26 23.79 -1.77
N GLU A 140 -3.32 23.60 -0.84
CA GLU A 140 -1.99 24.18 -0.96
C GLU A 140 -0.98 23.11 -1.37
N ARG A 141 0.13 23.55 -1.98
CA ARG A 141 1.24 22.68 -2.36
C ARG A 141 2.54 23.20 -1.75
N ASP A 142 3.38 22.30 -1.28
CA ASP A 142 4.74 22.63 -0.84
C ASP A 142 5.66 22.97 -2.04
N ALA A 143 6.89 23.39 -1.76
CA ALA A 143 7.89 23.73 -2.77
C ALA A 143 8.27 22.54 -3.70
N VAL A 144 7.94 21.31 -3.32
CA VAL A 144 8.19 20.08 -4.07
C VAL A 144 6.94 19.63 -4.85
N GLY A 145 5.81 20.34 -4.68
CA GLY A 145 4.54 20.09 -5.35
C GLY A 145 3.63 19.07 -4.66
N ASN A 146 3.94 18.65 -3.42
CA ASN A 146 3.07 17.80 -2.62
C ASN A 146 1.93 18.62 -2.01
N ILE A 147 0.72 18.07 -1.99
CA ILE A 147 -0.42 18.74 -1.34
C ILE A 147 -0.28 18.65 0.18
N THR A 148 -0.41 19.79 0.86
CA THR A 148 -0.28 19.92 2.32
C THR A 148 -1.65 19.85 3.00
N PRO A 149 -2.52 20.87 3.00
CA PRO A 149 -3.94 20.72 3.29
C PRO A 149 -4.77 20.59 1.99
N LEU A 150 -5.78 19.73 2.02
CA LEU A 150 -6.87 19.70 1.06
C LEU A 150 -8.18 19.89 1.84
N PHE A 151 -8.89 20.97 1.55
CA PHE A 151 -10.23 21.25 2.06
C PHE A 151 -11.23 21.06 0.94
N PHE A 152 -12.35 20.41 1.23
CA PHE A 152 -13.45 20.29 0.29
C PHE A 152 -14.78 20.19 1.03
N THR A 153 -15.84 20.69 0.40
CA THR A 153 -17.20 20.65 0.93
C THR A 153 -18.23 20.64 -0.19
N HIS A 154 -19.34 19.95 0.07
CA HIS A 154 -20.46 19.94 -0.87
C HIS A 154 -21.21 21.29 -0.80
N PRO A 155 -21.63 21.90 -1.93
CA PRO A 155 -22.32 23.18 -1.92
C PRO A 155 -23.57 23.22 -1.03
N LEU A 156 -24.29 22.10 -0.90
CA LEU A 156 -25.44 22.02 0.01
C LEU A 156 -25.01 22.12 1.49
N ALA A 157 -23.86 21.55 1.86
CA ALA A 157 -23.38 21.66 3.23
C ALA A 157 -23.03 23.12 3.57
N ILE A 158 -22.48 23.89 2.62
CA ILE A 158 -22.27 25.34 2.80
C ILE A 158 -23.60 26.06 3.02
N LYS A 159 -24.64 25.74 2.25
CA LYS A 159 -25.98 26.35 2.42
C LYS A 159 -26.58 26.04 3.79
N LEU A 160 -26.55 24.77 4.19
CA LEU A 160 -27.03 24.34 5.51
C LEU A 160 -26.26 25.04 6.63
N LEU A 161 -24.95 25.18 6.50
CA LEU A 161 -24.12 25.90 7.47
C LEU A 161 -24.51 27.38 7.60
N HIS A 162 -24.85 28.03 6.48
CA HIS A 162 -25.34 29.42 6.49
C HIS A 162 -26.73 29.55 7.11
N GLU A 163 -27.62 28.57 6.90
CA GLU A 163 -28.97 28.55 7.45
C GLU A 163 -28.98 28.20 8.95
N PHE A 164 -28.03 27.38 9.41
CA PHE A 164 -27.93 26.89 10.79
C PHE A 164 -26.52 27.11 11.39
N PRO A 165 -26.10 28.37 11.58
CA PRO A 165 -24.71 28.69 11.99
C PRO A 165 -24.35 28.21 13.40
N ASN A 166 -25.34 27.93 14.25
CA ASN A 166 -25.14 27.55 15.66
C ASN A 166 -24.93 26.04 15.87
N VAL A 167 -25.00 25.22 14.82
CA VAL A 167 -24.86 23.76 14.93
C VAL A 167 -23.72 23.32 14.02
N ILE A 168 -22.48 23.44 14.50
CA ILE A 168 -21.31 22.81 13.88
C ILE A 168 -20.82 21.74 14.85
N LEU A 169 -21.23 20.49 14.64
CA LEU A 169 -20.64 19.37 15.35
C LEU A 169 -19.41 18.89 14.58
N MET A 170 -18.23 19.38 14.99
CA MET A 170 -16.96 18.85 14.49
C MET A 170 -16.63 17.56 15.22
N ASP A 171 -16.81 16.42 14.56
CA ASP A 171 -16.37 15.14 15.09
C ASP A 171 -14.87 14.97 14.81
N PHE A 172 -14.05 15.18 15.85
CA PHE A 172 -12.64 14.82 15.84
C PHE A 172 -12.52 13.30 16.02
N ASN A 173 -12.94 12.54 15.01
CA ASN A 173 -12.53 11.14 14.95
C ASN A 173 -11.01 11.14 14.84
N TYR A 174 -10.31 10.69 15.90
CA TYR A 174 -8.85 10.62 16.05
C TYR A 174 -8.10 9.79 14.98
N LYS A 175 -8.70 9.58 13.81
CA LYS A 175 -8.13 8.90 12.65
C LYS A 175 -7.23 9.88 11.92
N THR A 176 -5.93 9.63 12.03
CA THR A 176 -4.93 10.22 11.17
C THR A 176 -4.85 9.43 9.85
N ASN A 177 -4.70 10.12 8.73
CA ASN A 177 -4.51 9.45 7.45
C ASN A 177 -3.10 8.80 7.38
N LYS A 178 -2.80 8.08 6.28
CA LYS A 178 -1.48 7.44 6.06
C LYS A 178 -0.29 8.41 6.18
N TYR A 179 -0.53 9.70 6.00
CA TYR A 179 0.46 10.78 6.08
C TYR A 179 0.51 11.44 7.46
N LYS A 180 -0.16 10.88 8.47
CA LYS A 180 -0.27 11.40 9.84
C LYS A 180 -0.98 12.76 9.93
N ILE A 181 -1.79 13.11 8.94
CA ILE A 181 -2.60 14.34 8.96
C ILE A 181 -3.96 13.99 9.60
N PRO A 182 -4.47 14.81 10.55
CA PRO A 182 -5.80 14.62 11.11
C PRO A 182 -6.86 14.68 10.00
N LEU A 183 -7.81 13.73 10.00
CA LEU A 183 -8.96 13.80 9.11
C LEU A 183 -10.09 14.54 9.82
N PHE A 184 -10.55 15.65 9.24
CA PHE A 184 -11.65 16.44 9.76
C PHE A 184 -12.93 16.15 8.98
N SER A 185 -14.01 15.80 9.68
CA SER A 185 -15.36 15.69 9.12
C SER A 185 -16.33 16.55 9.92
N TYR A 186 -17.14 17.34 9.21
CA TYR A 186 -18.29 18.06 9.78
C TYR A 186 -19.57 17.31 9.37
N TYR A 187 -20.52 17.20 10.29
CA TYR A 187 -21.85 16.65 10.05
C TYR A 187 -22.90 17.76 10.07
#